data_AF-A0A371CRA3-F1
#
_entry.id   AF-A0A371CRA3-F1
#
_cell.length_a   1.000
_cell.length_b   1.000
_cell.length_c   1.000
_cell.angle_alpha   90.00
_cell.angle_beta   90.00
_cell.angle_gamma   90.00
#
_symmetry.space_group_name_H-M   'P 1'
#
loop_
_entity.id
_entity.type
_entity.pdbx_description
1 polymer ?
#
loop_
_entity_poly.entity_id
_entity_poly.type
_entity_poly.pdbx_seq_one_letter_code
_entity_poly.pdbx_strand_id
1 'polypeptide(L)' 'KQAMYDSSRTGELYIQELLHAHPDRIRDTLGVSKHVFRALVRELTDYGGLEDTKHVSREEQVAIFL' A
#
# COMPACT_ATOMS: atom_id res chain seq x y z
N LYS A 1 13.93 27.71 2.58
CA LYS A 1 14.34 26.58 3.44
C LYS A 1 13.92 25.30 2.72
N GLN A 2 14.85 24.70 1.96
CA GLN A 2 14.61 23.43 1.26
C GLN A 2 14.26 22.38 2.31
N ALA A 3 13.08 21.77 2.20
CA ALA A 3 12.68 20.67 3.05
C ALA A 3 13.56 19.47 2.68
N MET A 4 14.42 19.11 3.63
CA MET A 4 15.25 17.92 3.66
C MET A 4 14.45 16.70 3.18
N TYR A 5 14.92 16.06 2.12
CA TYR A 5 14.42 14.76 1.68
C TYR A 5 14.82 13.75 2.74
N ASP A 6 13.96 13.59 3.73
CA ASP A 6 14.03 12.49 4.67
C ASP A 6 13.53 11.25 3.94
N SER A 7 14.47 10.50 3.36
CA SER A 7 14.28 9.20 2.69
C SER A 7 13.78 8.10 3.64
N SER A 8 13.19 8.48 4.78
CA SER A 8 12.61 7.62 5.82
C SER A 8 11.08 7.52 5.72
N ARG A 9 10.45 8.08 4.68
CA ARG A 9 9.06 7.75 4.33
C ARG A 9 9.02 6.32 3.77
N THR A 10 9.05 5.33 4.66
CA THR A 10 8.84 3.91 4.35
C THR A 10 7.65 3.79 3.39
N GLY A 11 7.72 2.95 2.36
CA GLY A 11 6.58 2.78 1.45
C GLY A 11 5.31 2.46 2.22
N GLU A 12 5.41 1.74 3.33
CA GLU A 12 4.36 1.56 4.33
C GLU A 12 3.64 2.85 4.76
N LEU A 13 4.36 3.93 5.09
CA LEU A 13 3.74 5.20 5.51
C LEU A 13 2.95 5.82 4.37
N TYR A 14 3.48 5.76 3.15
CA TYR A 14 2.79 6.22 1.96
C TYR A 14 1.54 5.38 1.66
N ILE A 15 1.61 4.05 1.81
CA ILE A 15 0.47 3.15 1.63
C ILE A 15 -0.59 3.40 2.70
N GLN A 16 -0.20 3.62 3.95
CA GLN A 16 -1.13 4.01 5.00
C GLN A 16 -1.79 5.36 4.69
N GLU A 17 -1.03 6.37 4.24
CA GLU A 17 -1.60 7.65 3.79
C GLU A 17 -2.61 7.45 2.65
N LEU A 18 -2.27 6.62 1.66
CA LEU A 18 -3.13 6.32 0.52
C LEU A 18 -4.41 5.58 0.93
N LEU A 19 -4.30 4.66 1.88
CA LEU A 19 -5.45 3.94 2.45
C LEU A 19 -6.32 4.84 3.31
N HIS A 20 -5.79 5.85 3.98
CA HIS A 20 -6.56 6.81 4.79
C HIS A 20 -7.08 8.00 3.99
N ALA A 21 -6.53 8.26 2.80
CA ALA A 21 -6.98 9.30 1.90
C ALA A 21 -8.37 9.03 1.29
N HIS A 22 -8.83 10.00 0.49
CA HIS A 22 -10.08 9.87 -0.26
C HIS A 22 -10.06 8.60 -1.13
N PRO A 23 -11.15 7.81 -1.20
CA PRO A 23 -11.20 6.57 -1.95
C PRO A 23 -10.90 6.71 -3.46
N ASP A 24 -11.02 7.92 -4.01
CA ASP A 24 -10.60 8.19 -5.39
C ASP A 24 -9.07 8.17 -5.55
N ARG A 25 -8.31 8.57 -4.52
CA ARG A 25 -6.84 8.61 -4.59
C ARG A 25 -6.24 7.24 -4.84
N ILE A 26 -6.75 6.20 -4.17
CA ILE A 26 -6.27 4.82 -4.39
C ILE A 26 -6.68 4.29 -5.75
N ARG A 27 -7.86 4.68 -6.27
CA ARG A 27 -8.27 4.32 -7.63
C ARG A 27 -7.37 4.98 -8.67
N ASP A 28 -7.04 6.26 -8.47
CA ASP A 28 -6.21 7.02 -9.40
C ASP A 28 -4.74 6.57 -9.33
N THR A 29 -4.29 6.04 -8.18
CA THR A 29 -2.90 5.62 -7.95
C THR A 29 -2.66 4.14 -8.29
N LEU A 30 -3.52 3.23 -7.82
CA LEU A 30 -3.37 1.77 -7.97
C LEU A 30 -4.32 1.16 -9.01
N GLY A 31 -5.15 1.97 -9.67
CA GLY A 31 -6.14 1.49 -10.64
C GLY A 31 -7.30 0.68 -10.03
N VAL A 32 -7.32 0.49 -8.71
CA VAL A 32 -8.32 -0.32 -7.99
C VAL A 32 -9.00 0.48 -6.89
N SER A 33 -10.25 0.16 -6.63
CA SER A 33 -10.98 0.77 -5.52
C SER A 33 -10.42 0.30 -4.17
N LYS A 34 -10.48 1.15 -3.13
CA LYS A 34 -10.02 0.84 -1.77
C LYS A 34 -10.51 -0.50 -1.22
N HIS A 35 -11.78 -0.82 -1.47
CA HIS A 35 -12.38 -2.07 -1.01
C HIS A 35 -11.82 -3.29 -1.74
N VAL A 36 -11.60 -3.19 -3.07
CA VAL A 36 -10.98 -4.24 -3.89
C VAL A 36 -9.55 -4.48 -3.45
N PHE A 37 -8.78 -3.40 -3.24
CA PHE A 37 -7.40 -3.50 -2.76
C PHE A 37 -7.33 -4.27 -1.43
N ARG A 38 -8.18 -3.91 -0.44
CA ARG A 38 -8.23 -4.60 0.85
C ARG A 38 -8.67 -6.07 0.73
N ALA A 39 -9.63 -6.35 -0.14
CA ALA A 39 -10.06 -7.72 -0.40
C ALA A 39 -8.93 -8.55 -1.03
N LEU A 40 -8.20 -7.98 -2.00
CA LEU A 40 -7.06 -8.62 -2.64
C LEU A 40 -5.94 -8.93 -1.65
N VAL A 41 -5.54 -7.96 -0.82
CA VAL A 41 -4.52 -8.17 0.23
C VAL A 41 -4.94 -9.30 1.17
N ARG A 42 -6.21 -9.34 1.58
CA ARG A 42 -6.74 -10.40 2.44
C ARG A 42 -6.69 -11.77 1.74
N GLU A 43 -7.19 -11.89 0.51
CA GLU A 43 -7.19 -13.17 -0.21
C GLU A 43 -5.78 -13.70 -0.45
N LEU A 44 -4.82 -12.81 -0.78
CA LEU A 44 -3.42 -13.19 -0.95
C LEU A 44 -2.77 -13.60 0.38
N THR A 45 -3.18 -13.00 1.49
CA THR A 45 -2.71 -13.38 2.83
C THR A 45 -3.28 -14.72 3.26
N ASP A 46 -4.59 -14.93 3.08
CA ASP A 46 -5.31 -16.09 3.58
C ASP A 46 -5.08 -17.34 2.71
N TYR A 47 -4.97 -17.17 1.39
CA TYR A 47 -4.89 -18.29 0.43
C TYR A 47 -3.63 -18.27 -0.44
N GLY A 48 -3.00 -17.10 -0.61
CA GLY A 48 -1.81 -16.93 -1.46
C GLY A 48 -0.48 -17.11 -0.74
N GLY A 49 -0.48 -17.26 0.58
CA GLY A 49 0.74 -17.35 1.39
C GLY A 49 1.54 -16.03 1.44
N LEU A 50 0.88 -14.89 1.18
CA LEU A 50 1.51 -13.58 1.27
C LEU A 50 1.80 -13.24 2.73
N GLU A 51 3.06 -12.95 3.02
CA GLU A 51 3.54 -12.56 4.34
C GLU A 51 4.28 -11.23 4.30
N ASP A 52 4.28 -10.52 5.43
CA ASP A 52 5.13 -9.35 5.59
C ASP A 52 6.60 -9.77 5.53
N THR A 53 7.43 -8.98 4.86
CA THR A 53 8.87 -9.19 4.88
C THR A 53 9.51 -8.36 5.99
N LYS A 54 10.84 -8.48 6.16
CA LYS A 54 11.59 -7.67 7.14
C LYS A 54 11.42 -6.15 6.93
N HIS A 55 11.10 -5.70 5.72
CA HIS A 55 11.13 -4.29 5.33
C HIS A 55 9.89 -3.80 4.59
N VAL A 56 9.01 -4.69 4.13
CA VAL A 56 7.88 -4.37 3.24
C VAL A 56 6.65 -5.13 3.73
N SER A 57 5.56 -4.41 3.99
CA SER A 57 4.28 -5.02 4.38
C SER A 57 3.60 -5.72 3.22
N ARG A 58 2.58 -6.53 3.51
CA ARG A 58 1.68 -7.13 2.53
C ARG A 58 0.98 -6.07 1.68
N GLU A 59 0.51 -4.99 2.29
CA GLU A 59 -0.13 -3.89 1.58
C GLU A 59 0.86 -3.20 0.62
N GLU A 60 2.09 -2.94 1.06
CA GLU A 60 3.12 -2.36 0.20
C GLU A 60 3.53 -3.31 -0.91
N GLN A 61 3.68 -4.61 -0.64
CA GLN A 61 3.96 -5.62 -1.67
C GLN A 61 2.87 -5.67 -2.74
N VAL A 62 1.60 -5.67 -2.34
CA VAL A 62 0.48 -5.68 -3.29
C VAL A 62 0.41 -4.35 -4.05
N ALA A 63 0.66 -3.21 -3.39
CA ALA A 63 0.68 -1.91 -4.06
C ALA A 63 1.87 -1.72 -5.01
N ILE A 64 3.01 -2.39 -4.80
CA ILE A 64 4.14 -2.40 -5.75
C ILE A 64 3.80 -3.20 -7.00
N PHE A 65 2.98 -4.25 -6.86
CA PHE A 65 2.59 -5.12 -7.97
C PHE A 65 1.52 -4.48 -8.88
N LEU A 66 0.61 -3.69 -8.29
CA LEU A 66 -0.49 -3.01 -9.00
C LEU A 66 0.00 -1.72 -9.69
#